data_AF-A0A0F9BP00-F1
#
_entry.id   AF-A0A0F9BP00-F1
#
_cell.length_a   1.000
_cell.length_b   1.000
_cell.length_c   1.000
_cell.angle_alpha   90.00
_cell.angle_beta   90.00
_cell.angle_gamma   90.00
#
_symmetry.space_group_name_H-M   'P 1'
#
loop_
_entity.id
_entity.type
_entity.pdbx_description
1 polymer ?
#
loop_
_entity_poly.entity_id
_entity_poly.type
_entity_poly.pdbx_seq_one_letter_code
_entity_poly.pdbx_strand_id
1 'polypeptide(L)'
;MSRNRRDNKEMKKFMMYAAVFGKKANFKMPKLTDPDIERVLYTDIPKRYDPHVFYQVKTLRIDHLDPVRRNRFVKIMIPDEIFDNYEYSLYMDYKHPTNIDFDLLLSCLEPESDMLISKHKKRDCIYDEGIACVMKGKDDKKTIVNQLDFYKSEGYPNHNGLYAAYWLF
;
A
#
# COMPACT_ATOMS: atom_id res chain seq x y z
N MET A 1 -10.03 4.80 43.28
CA MET A 1 -11.04 5.09 42.24
C MET A 1 -10.40 5.93 41.15
N SER A 2 -10.10 5.33 40.01
CA SER A 2 -9.96 6.04 38.73
C SER A 2 -10.19 5.00 37.64
N ARG A 3 -11.43 4.92 37.15
CA ARG A 3 -11.80 4.10 35.99
C ARG A 3 -11.38 4.90 34.77
N ASN A 4 -10.34 4.44 34.08
CA ASN A 4 -9.97 4.96 32.77
C ASN A 4 -11.17 4.80 31.83
N ARG A 5 -11.69 5.92 31.33
CA ARG A 5 -12.57 5.97 30.17
C ARG A 5 -11.79 5.38 29.00
N ARG A 6 -12.06 4.13 28.63
CA ARG A 6 -11.86 3.74 27.23
C ARG A 6 -13.05 4.34 26.50
N ASP A 7 -12.79 5.39 25.73
CA ASP A 7 -13.78 5.93 24.81
C ASP A 7 -14.22 4.77 23.90
N ASN A 8 -15.51 4.43 23.99
CA ASN A 8 -16.12 3.34 23.24
C ASN A 8 -16.26 3.81 21.78
N LYS A 9 -15.14 3.82 21.06
CA LYS A 9 -15.10 4.28 19.66
C LYS A 9 -15.77 3.22 18.81
N GLU A 10 -16.83 3.61 18.12
CA GLU A 10 -17.56 2.75 17.19
C GLU A 10 -16.61 2.26 16.09
N MET A 11 -16.53 0.94 15.91
CA MET A 11 -15.67 0.32 14.90
C MET A 11 -16.24 0.64 13.52
N LYS A 12 -15.43 1.28 12.68
CA LYS A 12 -15.83 1.60 11.31
C LYS A 12 -15.49 0.43 10.39
N LYS A 13 -16.27 0.22 9.33
CA LYS A 13 -16.05 -0.93 8.45
C LYS A 13 -14.80 -0.78 7.57
N PHE A 14 -14.59 0.38 6.97
CA PHE A 14 -13.54 0.59 5.98
C PHE A 14 -12.68 1.83 6.26
N MET A 15 -11.38 1.72 5.97
CA MET A 15 -10.43 2.83 5.89
C MET A 15 -9.67 2.74 4.57
N MET A 16 -9.45 3.87 3.89
CA MET A 16 -8.51 3.94 2.78
C MET A 16 -7.27 4.75 3.19
N TYR A 17 -6.09 4.26 2.84
CA TYR A 17 -4.86 5.00 3.09
C TYR A 17 -3.92 4.97 1.90
N ALA A 18 -3.07 5.99 1.81
CA ALA A 18 -2.09 6.13 0.75
C ALA A 18 -0.81 6.77 1.28
N ALA A 19 0.28 6.63 0.53
CA ALA A 19 1.55 7.26 0.86
C ALA A 19 2.14 8.03 -0.31
N VAL A 20 2.62 9.24 -0.05
CA VAL A 20 3.30 10.07 -1.03
C VAL A 20 4.51 10.74 -0.39
N PHE A 21 5.70 10.37 -0.84
CA PHE A 21 6.95 10.93 -0.34
C PHE A 21 7.76 11.56 -1.47
N GLY A 22 8.45 12.66 -1.15
CA GLY A 22 9.34 13.36 -2.07
C GLY A 22 8.65 14.37 -3.01
N LYS A 23 9.46 15.15 -3.73
CA LYS A 23 9.04 16.39 -4.42
C LYS A 23 8.12 16.21 -5.64
N LYS A 24 7.96 14.98 -6.18
CA LYS A 24 7.37 14.74 -7.51
C LYS A 24 6.12 13.84 -7.52
N ALA A 25 5.05 14.22 -6.83
CA ALA A 25 3.80 13.48 -6.97
C ALA A 25 2.60 14.39 -7.14
N ASN A 26 2.10 14.47 -8.37
CA ASN A 26 0.71 14.80 -8.63
C ASN A 26 -0.11 13.59 -8.17
N PHE A 27 -0.62 13.65 -6.94
CA PHE A 27 -1.53 12.65 -6.42
C PHE A 27 -2.89 12.86 -7.08
N LYS A 28 -3.49 11.80 -7.61
CA LYS A 28 -4.89 11.80 -8.05
C LYS A 28 -5.67 10.87 -7.15
N MET A 29 -6.78 11.37 -6.61
CA MET A 29 -7.67 10.54 -5.79
C MET A 29 -8.35 9.47 -6.62
N PRO A 30 -8.41 8.23 -6.11
CA PRO A 30 -9.40 7.29 -6.59
C PRO A 30 -10.79 7.83 -6.27
N LYS A 31 -11.75 7.60 -7.17
CA LYS A 31 -13.16 7.80 -6.84
C LYS A 31 -13.60 6.62 -5.99
N LEU A 32 -14.19 6.89 -4.83
CA LEU A 32 -14.82 5.87 -4.01
C LEU A 32 -16.31 5.81 -4.35
N THR A 33 -16.89 4.61 -4.27
CA THR A 33 -18.34 4.42 -4.32
C THR A 33 -19.03 5.03 -3.11
N ASP A 34 -18.37 4.97 -1.94
CA ASP A 34 -18.84 5.55 -0.68
C ASP A 34 -18.03 6.83 -0.33
N PRO A 35 -18.69 8.00 -0.26
CA PRO A 35 -18.03 9.25 0.09
C PRO A 35 -17.58 9.31 1.56
N ASP A 36 -18.22 8.57 2.47
CA ASP A 36 -18.04 8.64 3.93
C ASP A 36 -16.85 7.80 4.43
N ILE A 37 -16.25 6.98 3.56
CA ILE A 37 -15.04 6.23 3.88
C ILE A 37 -13.92 7.20 4.22
N GLU A 38 -13.37 7.04 5.42
CA GLU A 38 -12.27 7.85 5.90
C GLU A 38 -10.98 7.56 5.12
N ARG A 39 -10.19 8.60 4.92
CA ARG A 39 -9.02 8.58 4.04
C ARG A 39 -7.80 9.17 4.74
N VAL A 40 -6.73 8.40 4.86
CA VAL A 40 -5.48 8.87 5.47
C VAL A 40 -4.37 8.95 4.42
N LEU A 41 -3.72 10.11 4.32
CA LEU A 41 -2.51 10.28 3.51
C LEU A 41 -1.28 10.40 4.40
N TYR A 42 -0.29 9.53 4.17
CA TYR A 42 1.04 9.63 4.77
C TYR A 42 1.99 10.37 3.81
N THR A 43 2.61 11.44 4.26
CA THR A 43 3.49 12.26 3.39
C THR A 43 4.56 13.03 4.16
N ASP A 44 5.60 13.49 3.46
CA ASP A 44 6.56 14.49 3.95
C ASP A 44 6.24 15.92 3.50
N ILE A 45 5.15 16.13 2.73
CA ILE A 45 4.73 17.45 2.21
C ILE A 45 3.21 17.66 2.44
N PRO A 46 2.74 17.73 3.70
CA PRO A 46 1.31 17.74 4.02
C PRO A 46 0.54 18.92 3.44
N LYS A 47 1.17 20.10 3.36
CA LYS A 47 0.54 21.35 2.88
C LYS A 47 0.12 21.34 1.40
N ARG A 48 0.51 20.32 0.64
CA ARG A 48 0.18 20.20 -0.80
C ARG A 48 -1.21 19.61 -1.04
N TYR A 49 -1.83 19.01 -0.03
CA TYR A 49 -3.03 18.21 -0.19
C TYR A 49 -4.22 18.85 0.50
N ASP A 50 -5.36 18.79 -0.19
CA ASP A 50 -6.61 19.36 0.28
C ASP A 50 -7.16 18.54 1.46
N PRO A 51 -7.36 19.14 2.65
CA PRO A 51 -7.97 18.44 3.79
C PRO A 51 -9.43 18.05 3.55
N HIS A 52 -10.12 18.61 2.56
CA HIS A 52 -11.47 18.18 2.18
C HIS A 52 -11.48 16.84 1.42
N VAL A 53 -10.31 16.41 0.94
CA VAL A 53 -10.13 15.16 0.21
C VAL A 53 -9.71 14.02 1.15
N PHE A 54 -8.97 14.34 2.20
CA PHE A 54 -8.45 13.38 3.17
C PHE A 54 -8.98 13.68 4.57
N TYR A 55 -9.53 12.67 5.24
CA TYR A 55 -9.89 12.76 6.65
C TYR A 55 -8.68 13.18 7.49
N GLN A 56 -7.49 12.64 7.18
CA GLN A 56 -6.26 13.02 7.84
C GLN A 56 -5.06 13.00 6.90
N VAL A 57 -4.19 14.01 7.03
CA VAL A 57 -2.86 14.01 6.42
C VAL A 57 -1.82 13.88 7.52
N LYS A 58 -1.21 12.69 7.63
CA LYS A 58 -0.19 12.39 8.64
C LYS A 58 1.20 12.62 8.06
N THR A 59 2.05 13.28 8.84
CA THR A 59 3.47 13.39 8.51
C THR A 59 4.20 12.17 9.05
N LEU A 60 4.88 11.43 8.16
CA LEU A 60 5.71 10.28 8.56
C LEU A 60 7.16 10.54 8.17
N ARG A 61 8.04 10.60 9.17
CA ARG A 61 9.48 10.82 9.00
C ARG A 61 10.23 9.54 9.32
N ILE A 62 10.59 8.82 8.28
CA ILE A 62 11.49 7.65 8.36
C ILE A 62 12.71 8.00 7.51
N ASP A 63 13.53 8.90 8.06
CA ASP A 63 14.52 9.65 7.28
C ASP A 63 15.68 8.78 6.76
N HIS A 64 15.85 7.58 7.31
CA HIS A 64 16.83 6.60 6.82
C HIS A 64 16.35 5.84 5.57
N LEU A 65 15.09 6.00 5.14
CA LEU A 65 14.53 5.38 3.94
C LEU A 65 14.29 6.43 2.85
N ASP A 66 14.65 6.07 1.62
CA ASP A 66 14.29 6.87 0.46
C ASP A 66 12.75 6.88 0.24
N PRO A 67 12.22 7.81 -0.57
CA PRO A 67 10.77 7.93 -0.78
C PRO A 67 10.04 6.65 -1.24
N VAL A 68 10.70 5.79 -2.03
CA VAL A 68 10.10 4.53 -2.50
C VAL A 68 9.99 3.55 -1.34
N ARG A 69 11.06 3.40 -0.55
CA ARG A 69 11.06 2.51 0.63
C ARG A 69 10.09 3.00 1.72
N ARG A 70 9.98 4.32 1.96
CA ARG A 70 8.95 4.89 2.86
C ARG A 70 7.52 4.57 2.42
N ASN A 71 7.25 4.64 1.11
CA ASN A 71 5.95 4.26 0.56
C ASN A 71 5.62 2.77 0.82
N ARG A 72 6.60 1.89 0.65
CA ARG A 72 6.45 0.45 0.94
C ARG A 72 6.28 0.17 2.43
N PHE A 73 6.99 0.91 3.29
CA PHE A 73 6.79 0.84 4.73
C PHE A 73 5.33 1.13 5.10
N VAL A 74 4.77 2.24 4.59
CA VAL A 74 3.35 2.56 4.86
C VAL A 74 2.42 1.45 4.37
N LYS A 75 2.64 0.95 3.14
CA LYS A 75 1.80 -0.12 2.58
C LYS A 75 1.73 -1.39 3.43
N ILE A 76 2.83 -1.75 4.10
CA ILE A 76 2.98 -3.08 4.71
C ILE A 76 2.91 -3.01 6.24
N MET A 77 3.38 -1.92 6.85
CA MET A 77 3.58 -1.83 8.32
C MET A 77 2.54 -1.00 9.05
N ILE A 78 1.78 -0.15 8.33
CA ILE A 78 0.76 0.72 8.94
C ILE A 78 -0.61 0.05 9.15
N PRO A 79 -1.02 -1.05 8.45
CA PRO A 79 -2.29 -1.71 8.76
C PRO A 79 -2.53 -1.98 10.25
N ASP A 80 -1.50 -2.38 11.01
CA ASP A 80 -1.61 -2.64 12.46
C ASP A 80 -2.12 -1.42 13.24
N GLU A 81 -1.68 -0.21 12.91
CA GLU A 81 -2.18 1.03 13.53
C GLU A 81 -3.60 1.39 13.10
N ILE A 82 -4.05 0.86 11.96
CA ILE A 82 -5.38 1.10 11.39
C ILE A 82 -6.40 0.17 12.07
N PHE A 83 -6.09 -1.12 12.24
CA PHE A 83 -7.03 -2.12 12.75
C PHE A 83 -7.58 -1.83 14.17
N ASP A 84 -6.97 -0.91 14.92
CA ASP A 84 -7.53 -0.40 16.18
C ASP A 84 -8.92 0.24 16.03
N ASN A 85 -9.28 0.72 14.83
CA ASN A 85 -10.50 1.49 14.60
C ASN A 85 -11.32 1.03 13.40
N TYR A 86 -10.80 0.11 12.58
CA TYR A 86 -11.43 -0.33 11.35
C TYR A 86 -11.34 -1.85 11.17
N GLU A 87 -12.39 -2.44 10.59
CA GLU A 87 -12.38 -3.88 10.26
C GLU A 87 -11.50 -4.19 9.03
N TYR A 88 -11.52 -3.32 8.02
CA TYR A 88 -10.76 -3.50 6.78
C TYR A 88 -10.00 -2.22 6.41
N SER A 89 -8.83 -2.38 5.80
CA SER A 89 -8.00 -1.27 5.33
C SER A 89 -7.64 -1.46 3.87
N LEU A 90 -7.67 -0.37 3.08
CA LEU A 90 -7.24 -0.40 1.68
C LEU A 90 -6.08 0.55 1.47
N TYR A 91 -4.90 0.01 1.16
CA TYR A 91 -3.81 0.80 0.61
C TYR A 91 -4.05 1.08 -0.87
N MET A 92 -3.89 2.34 -1.28
CA MET A 92 -3.95 2.74 -2.69
C MET A 92 -2.64 3.41 -3.15
N ASP A 93 -2.00 2.85 -4.20
CA ASP A 93 -0.88 3.50 -4.85
C ASP A 93 -1.36 4.69 -5.71
N TYR A 94 -0.90 5.89 -5.35
CA TYR A 94 -1.30 7.13 -6.02
C TYR A 94 -0.99 7.18 -7.52
N LYS A 95 -0.06 6.34 -8.00
CA LYS A 95 0.31 6.28 -9.42
C LYS A 95 -0.73 5.53 -10.26
N HIS A 96 -1.60 4.76 -9.60
CA HIS A 96 -2.56 3.88 -10.25
C HIS A 96 -3.99 4.13 -9.72
N PRO A 97 -4.51 5.37 -9.86
CA PRO A 97 -5.85 5.68 -9.39
C PRO A 97 -6.85 4.76 -10.12
N THR A 98 -7.56 3.96 -9.35
CA THR A 98 -8.57 3.02 -9.82
C THR A 98 -9.83 3.26 -9.00
N ASN A 99 -11.00 3.14 -9.63
CA ASN A 99 -12.26 3.19 -8.88
C ASN A 99 -12.32 1.96 -7.97
N ILE A 100 -12.71 2.18 -6.72
CA ILE A 100 -12.80 1.11 -5.73
C ILE A 100 -14.25 0.94 -5.32
N ASP A 101 -14.67 -0.32 -5.33
CA ASP A 101 -15.91 -0.81 -4.77
C ASP A 101 -15.55 -1.78 -3.64
N PHE A 102 -15.83 -1.38 -2.40
CA PHE A 102 -15.48 -2.17 -1.22
C PHE A 102 -16.36 -3.42 -1.08
N ASP A 103 -17.60 -3.39 -1.55
CA ASP A 103 -18.46 -4.57 -1.53
C ASP A 103 -17.96 -5.62 -2.51
N LEU A 104 -17.47 -5.18 -3.68
CA LEU A 104 -16.78 -6.07 -4.62
C LEU A 104 -15.50 -6.66 -4.00
N LEU A 105 -14.67 -5.85 -3.33
CA LEU A 105 -13.45 -6.35 -2.67
C LEU A 105 -13.77 -7.40 -1.60
N LEU A 106 -14.78 -7.15 -0.76
CA LEU A 106 -15.24 -8.12 0.23
C LEU A 106 -15.76 -9.41 -0.41
N SER A 107 -16.49 -9.30 -1.52
CA SER A 107 -16.99 -10.49 -2.23
C SER A 107 -15.88 -11.35 -2.84
N CYS A 108 -14.68 -10.78 -3.04
CA CYS A 108 -13.49 -11.48 -3.51
C CYS A 108 -12.57 -11.98 -2.38
N LEU A 109 -12.85 -11.62 -1.12
CA LEU A 109 -12.05 -12.02 0.02
C LEU A 109 -12.58 -13.37 0.55
N GLU A 110 -11.77 -14.41 0.45
CA GLU A 110 -12.11 -15.73 1.00
C GLU A 110 -12.10 -15.68 2.54
N PRO A 111 -12.94 -16.47 3.24
CA PRO A 111 -13.07 -16.40 4.70
C PRO A 111 -11.77 -16.58 5.48
N GLU A 112 -10.82 -17.36 4.96
CA GLU A 112 -9.53 -17.64 5.59
C GLU A 112 -8.39 -16.70 5.11
N SER A 113 -8.70 -15.72 4.26
CA SER A 113 -7.68 -14.79 3.72
C SER A 113 -7.58 -13.52 4.56
N ASP A 114 -6.37 -13.21 5.02
CA ASP A 114 -6.08 -11.95 5.72
C ASP A 114 -5.94 -10.75 4.79
N MET A 115 -5.76 -10.99 3.48
CA MET A 115 -5.37 -9.95 2.53
C MET A 115 -5.75 -10.32 1.09
N LEU A 116 -6.18 -9.33 0.33
CA LEU A 116 -6.45 -9.42 -1.09
C LEU A 116 -5.47 -8.54 -1.88
N ILE A 117 -4.81 -9.14 -2.87
CA ILE A 117 -3.81 -8.45 -3.69
C ILE A 117 -3.92 -8.83 -5.17
N SER A 118 -3.71 -7.85 -6.05
CA SER A 118 -3.79 -8.09 -7.49
C SER A 118 -2.58 -8.90 -8.00
N LYS A 119 -2.83 -10.00 -8.73
CA LYS A 119 -1.81 -10.73 -9.49
C LYS A 119 -1.14 -9.83 -10.53
N HIS A 120 0.14 -10.06 -10.78
CA HIS A 120 0.90 -9.31 -11.76
C HIS A 120 0.50 -9.73 -13.18
N LYS A 121 0.00 -8.77 -13.97
CA LYS A 121 -0.69 -9.04 -15.25
C LYS A 121 0.19 -9.58 -16.37
N LYS A 122 1.52 -9.45 -16.29
CA LYS A 122 2.44 -9.72 -17.41
C LYS A 122 3.45 -10.84 -17.15
N ARG A 123 3.67 -11.17 -15.89
CA ARG A 123 4.75 -12.06 -15.43
C ARG A 123 4.33 -12.68 -14.12
N ASP A 124 4.72 -13.91 -13.91
CA ASP A 124 4.53 -14.72 -12.71
C ASP A 124 5.89 -15.22 -12.15
N CYS A 125 6.99 -14.85 -12.79
CA CYS A 125 8.34 -15.24 -12.42
C CYS A 125 9.14 -14.01 -11.93
N ILE A 126 9.74 -14.12 -10.75
CA ILE A 126 10.53 -13.04 -10.15
C ILE A 126 11.81 -12.73 -10.94
N TYR A 127 12.41 -13.73 -11.58
CA TYR A 127 13.62 -13.57 -12.38
C TYR A 127 13.34 -12.77 -13.66
N ASP A 128 12.23 -13.08 -14.35
CA ASP A 128 11.78 -12.32 -15.53
C ASP A 128 11.40 -10.88 -15.16
N GLU A 129 10.78 -10.68 -13.98
CA GLU A 129 10.50 -9.33 -13.47
C GLU A 129 11.79 -8.56 -13.20
N GLY A 130 12.78 -9.19 -12.58
CA GLY A 130 14.06 -8.55 -12.31
C GLY A 130 14.77 -8.10 -13.58
N ILE A 131 14.80 -8.94 -14.63
CA ILE A 131 15.33 -8.57 -15.95
C ILE A 131 14.55 -7.39 -16.53
N ALA A 132 13.21 -7.44 -16.49
CA ALA A 132 12.37 -6.35 -16.96
C ALA A 132 12.59 -5.04 -16.18
N CYS A 133 12.84 -5.11 -14.88
CA CYS A 133 13.17 -3.97 -14.03
C CYS A 133 14.52 -3.35 -14.41
N VAL A 134 15.54 -4.17 -14.67
CA VAL A 134 16.85 -3.71 -15.17
C VAL A 134 16.69 -3.01 -16.51
N MET A 135 15.99 -3.62 -17.47
CA MET A 135 15.77 -3.05 -18.81
C MET A 135 15.02 -1.71 -18.76
N LYS A 136 14.13 -1.53 -17.77
CA LYS A 136 13.34 -0.30 -17.58
C LYS A 136 14.01 0.72 -16.66
N GLY A 137 15.22 0.44 -16.14
CA GLY A 137 15.92 1.32 -15.21
C GLY A 137 15.13 1.61 -13.93
N LYS A 138 14.49 0.58 -13.34
CA LYS A 138 13.65 0.74 -12.15
C LYS A 138 14.44 0.90 -10.85
N ASP A 139 15.66 0.39 -10.82
CA ASP A 139 16.63 0.53 -9.72
C ASP A 139 18.05 0.30 -10.27
N ASP A 140 19.06 0.38 -9.41
CA ASP A 140 20.43 0.00 -9.75
C ASP A 140 20.51 -1.47 -10.21
N LYS A 141 21.18 -1.69 -11.35
CA LYS A 141 21.30 -3.02 -11.95
C LYS A 141 22.00 -4.01 -11.03
N LYS A 142 23.05 -3.60 -10.33
CA LYS A 142 23.82 -4.49 -9.45
C LYS A 142 22.98 -4.88 -8.24
N THR A 143 22.22 -3.96 -7.67
CA THR A 143 21.26 -4.25 -6.60
C THR A 143 20.23 -5.30 -7.04
N ILE A 144 19.62 -5.15 -8.21
CA ILE A 144 18.63 -6.12 -8.71
C ILE A 144 19.27 -7.49 -8.95
N VAL A 145 20.42 -7.54 -9.64
CA VAL A 145 21.11 -8.81 -9.94
C VAL A 145 21.50 -9.55 -8.67
N ASN A 146 22.09 -8.86 -7.69
CA ASN A 146 22.44 -9.47 -6.41
C ASN A 146 21.22 -10.06 -5.68
N GLN A 147 20.06 -9.39 -5.75
CA GLN A 147 18.83 -9.88 -5.14
C GLN A 147 18.29 -11.13 -5.84
N LEU A 148 18.37 -11.18 -7.19
CA LEU A 148 18.00 -12.36 -7.97
C LEU A 148 18.94 -13.55 -7.70
N ASP A 149 20.24 -13.28 -7.61
CA ASP A 149 21.24 -14.31 -7.32
C ASP A 149 21.02 -14.90 -5.92
N PHE A 150 20.68 -14.06 -4.94
CA PHE A 150 20.28 -14.52 -3.60
C PHE A 150 19.04 -15.42 -3.65
N TYR A 151 17.97 -15.01 -4.33
CA TYR A 151 16.78 -15.88 -4.46
C TYR A 151 17.10 -17.21 -5.13
N LYS A 152 17.99 -17.19 -6.13
CA LYS A 152 18.44 -18.39 -6.81
C LYS A 152 19.28 -19.29 -5.90
N SER A 153 20.17 -18.72 -5.07
CA SER A 153 20.97 -19.49 -4.11
C SER A 153 20.13 -20.12 -3.02
N GLU A 154 19.04 -19.47 -2.60
CA GLU A 154 18.05 -20.01 -1.67
C GLU A 154 17.08 -21.02 -2.32
N GLY A 155 17.23 -21.29 -3.62
CA GLY A 155 16.39 -22.25 -4.34
C GLY A 155 14.97 -21.77 -4.63
N TYR A 156 14.72 -20.45 -4.66
CA TYR A 156 13.39 -19.91 -4.94
C TYR A 156 12.92 -20.29 -6.36
N PRO A 157 11.71 -20.87 -6.52
CA PRO A 157 11.28 -21.42 -7.79
C PRO A 157 10.98 -20.37 -8.87
N ASN A 158 11.17 -20.75 -10.13
CA ASN A 158 10.64 -20.00 -11.28
C ASN A 158 9.11 -20.13 -11.31
N HIS A 159 8.42 -19.13 -11.87
CA HIS A 159 6.96 -19.14 -12.06
C HIS A 159 6.14 -19.42 -10.78
N ASN A 160 6.62 -18.96 -9.62
CA ASN A 160 5.95 -19.12 -8.33
C ASN A 160 4.82 -18.10 -8.07
N GLY A 161 4.36 -17.41 -9.11
CA GLY A 161 3.44 -16.29 -9.00
C GLY A 161 4.15 -14.97 -8.70
N LEU A 162 3.47 -13.88 -9.03
CA LEU A 162 3.93 -12.53 -8.76
C LEU A 162 2.72 -11.62 -8.59
N TYR A 163 2.86 -10.59 -7.75
CA TYR A 163 1.80 -9.65 -7.43
C TYR A 163 2.23 -8.22 -7.77
N ALA A 164 1.30 -7.43 -8.30
CA ALA A 164 1.58 -6.04 -8.66
C ALA A 164 1.46 -5.07 -7.47
N ALA A 165 0.60 -5.41 -6.50
CA ALA A 165 0.33 -4.63 -5.30
C ALA A 165 0.01 -3.14 -5.59
N TYR A 166 -0.76 -2.83 -6.64
CA TYR A 166 -1.21 -1.46 -6.90
C TYR A 166 -2.16 -0.96 -5.81
N TRP A 167 -2.95 -1.89 -5.29
CA TRP A 167 -3.73 -1.76 -4.08
C TRP A 167 -3.49 -2.99 -3.21
N LEU A 168 -3.77 -2.85 -1.91
CA LEU A 168 -3.68 -3.89 -0.90
C LEU A 168 -4.91 -3.75 -0.01
N PHE A 169 -5.79 -4.74 -0.03
CA PHE A 169 -6.98 -4.78 0.81
C PHE A 169 -6.80 -5.81 1.91
#